data_AF-A0A842QKG0-F1
#
_entry.id   AF-A0A842QKG0-F1
#
_cell.length_a   1.000
_cell.length_b   1.000
_cell.length_c   1.000
_cell.angle_alpha   90.00
_cell.angle_beta   90.00
_cell.angle_gamma   90.00
#
_symmetry.space_group_name_H-M   'P 1'
#
loop_
_entity.id
_entity.type
_entity.pdbx_description
1 polymer ?
#
loop_
_entity_poly.entity_id
_entity_poly.type
_entity_poly.pdbx_seq_one_letter_code
_entity_poly.pdbx_strand_id
1 'polypeptide(L)'
;MIAEFSILAAVYVVWILSLVYGMVASEEVSLTIATLPFIISFPISLICAASLEVIMPGILLADFTLAAVVAVLLSVRWIMAIIGE
;
A
#
# COMPACT_ATOMS: atom_id res chain seq x y z
N MET A 1 18.98 -1.51 -9.00
CA MET A 1 19.03 -1.01 -7.59
C MET A 1 18.63 0.46 -7.41
N ILE A 2 19.39 1.48 -7.83
CA ILE A 2 19.00 2.90 -7.57
C ILE A 2 17.65 3.24 -8.24
N ALA A 3 17.42 2.80 -9.48
CA ALA A 3 16.16 3.02 -10.18
C ALA A 3 14.98 2.31 -9.49
N GLU A 4 15.12 1.04 -9.11
CA GLU A 4 14.08 0.31 -8.35
C GLU A 4 13.74 1.03 -7.04
N PHE A 5 14.74 1.47 -6.27
CA PHE A 5 14.54 2.22 -5.03
C PHE A 5 13.80 3.54 -5.26
N SER A 6 14.10 4.26 -6.35
CA SER A 6 13.39 5.50 -6.69
C SER A 6 11.92 5.27 -7.05
N ILE A 7 11.61 4.18 -7.77
CA ILE A 7 10.23 3.79 -8.12
C ILE A 7 9.48 3.37 -6.86
N LEU A 8 10.12 2.59 -5.97
CA LEU A 8 9.57 2.19 -4.69
C LEU A 8 9.26 3.39 -3.80
N ALA A 9 10.16 4.37 -3.74
CA ALA A 9 9.93 5.60 -2.99
C ALA A 9 8.73 6.38 -3.53
N ALA A 10 8.56 6.47 -4.85
CA ALA A 10 7.41 7.13 -5.46
C ALA A 10 6.09 6.41 -5.14
N VAL A 11 6.06 5.08 -5.28
CA VAL A 11 4.86 4.27 -4.94
C VAL A 11 4.53 4.39 -3.46
N TYR A 12 5.54 4.39 -2.59
CA TYR A 12 5.38 4.58 -1.16
C TYR A 12 4.77 5.94 -0.81
N VAL A 13 5.25 7.04 -1.43
CA VAL A 13 4.70 8.38 -1.21
C VAL A 13 3.23 8.43 -1.61
N VAL A 14 2.88 7.89 -2.78
CA VAL A 14 1.48 7.85 -3.24
C VAL A 14 0.62 7.02 -2.29
N TRP A 15 1.13 5.86 -1.84
CA TRP A 15 0.42 4.95 -0.95
C TRP A 15 0.10 5.58 0.41
N ILE A 16 1.12 6.16 1.07
CA ILE A 16 0.93 6.83 2.36
C ILE A 16 -0.03 7.99 2.24
N LEU A 17 0.16 8.85 1.23
CA LEU A 17 -0.70 10.01 1.06
C LEU A 17 -2.15 9.58 0.86
N SER A 18 -2.41 8.55 0.05
CA SER A 18 -3.75 8.03 -0.21
C SER A 18 -4.40 7.44 1.05
N LEU A 19 -3.66 6.65 1.82
CA LEU A 19 -4.16 6.04 3.05
C LEU A 19 -4.44 7.09 4.13
N VAL A 20 -3.51 8.01 4.35
CA VAL A 20 -3.71 9.13 5.29
C VAL A 20 -4.92 9.95 4.86
N TYR A 21 -5.06 10.25 3.56
CA TYR A 21 -6.10 11.13 3.08
C TYR A 21 -7.50 10.68 3.45
N GLY A 22 -7.83 9.41 3.28
CA GLY A 22 -9.15 8.96 3.69
C GLY A 22 -9.22 8.17 4.97
N MET A 23 -8.13 8.03 5.73
CA MET A 23 -8.28 7.96 7.19
C MET A 23 -8.79 9.30 7.73
N VAL A 24 -8.31 10.43 7.20
CA VAL A 24 -8.80 11.76 7.58
C VAL A 24 -10.19 12.04 7.01
N ALA A 25 -10.49 11.59 5.80
CA ALA A 25 -11.83 11.75 5.20
C ALA A 25 -12.89 10.81 5.77
N SER A 26 -12.47 9.67 6.34
CA SER A 26 -13.34 8.75 7.04
C SER A 26 -13.48 9.19 8.49
N GLU A 27 -14.62 9.79 8.86
CA GLU A 27 -14.94 10.01 10.28
C GLU A 27 -15.05 8.69 11.08
N GLU A 28 -15.02 7.53 10.39
CA GLU A 28 -14.97 6.22 11.02
C GLU A 28 -13.59 5.83 11.57
N VAL A 29 -13.51 5.76 12.90
CA VAL A 29 -12.38 5.19 13.65
C VAL A 29 -12.13 3.72 13.28
N SER A 30 -13.18 2.98 12.89
CA SER A 30 -13.14 1.59 12.41
C SER A 30 -12.22 1.42 11.19
N LEU A 31 -12.37 2.31 10.21
CA LEU A 31 -11.62 2.26 8.96
C LEU A 31 -10.14 2.53 9.22
N THR A 32 -9.88 3.53 10.06
CA THR A 32 -8.56 3.96 10.52
C THR A 32 -7.77 2.83 11.21
N ILE A 33 -8.41 2.10 12.13
CA ILE A 33 -7.75 0.99 12.84
C ILE A 33 -7.47 -0.17 11.90
N ALA A 34 -8.36 -0.46 10.96
CA ALA A 34 -8.21 -1.58 10.04
C ALA A 34 -7.19 -1.33 8.91
N THR A 35 -6.92 -0.07 8.57
CA THR A 35 -5.90 0.31 7.55
C THR A 35 -4.51 0.54 8.13
N LEU A 36 -4.41 0.79 9.45
CA LEU A 36 -3.15 1.05 10.16
C LEU A 36 -2.07 -0.03 9.96
N PRO A 37 -2.39 -1.34 10.03
CA PRO A 37 -1.40 -2.39 9.76
C PRO A 37 -0.81 -2.28 8.36
N PHE A 38 -1.63 -1.95 7.35
CA PHE A 38 -1.18 -1.80 5.96
C PHE A 38 -0.28 -0.58 5.75
N ILE A 39 -0.42 0.48 6.55
CA ILE A 39 0.50 1.62 6.50
C ILE A 39 1.91 1.22 6.93
N ILE A 40 2.01 0.33 7.92
CA ILE A 40 3.29 -0.05 8.54
C ILE A 40 3.91 -1.26 7.83
N SER A 41 3.12 -2.26 7.47
CA SER A 41 3.62 -3.53 6.92
C SER A 41 4.02 -3.44 5.46
N PHE A 42 3.29 -2.64 4.67
CA PHE A 42 3.47 -2.54 3.22
C PHE A 42 4.81 -1.90 2.79
N PRO A 43 5.33 -0.86 3.45
CA PRO A 43 6.66 -0.32 3.14
C PRO A 43 7.77 -1.31 3.48
N ILE A 44 7.62 -2.04 4.59
CA ILE A 44 8.58 -3.04 5.03
C ILE A 44 8.61 -4.19 4.02
N SER A 45 7.45 -4.68 3.55
CA SER A 45 7.41 -5.75 2.55
C SER A 45 8.07 -5.34 1.23
N LEU A 46 7.82 -4.12 0.75
CA LEU A 46 8.43 -3.59 -0.47
C LEU A 46 9.95 -3.45 -0.38
N ILE A 47 10.48 -3.01 0.77
CA ILE A 47 11.93 -2.94 1.00
C ILE A 47 12.54 -4.34 1.03
N CYS A 48 11.86 -5.30 1.67
CA CYS A 48 12.27 -6.70 1.69
C CYS A 48 12.26 -7.31 0.27
N ALA A 49 11.21 -7.07 -0.52
CA ALA A 49 11.09 -7.54 -1.89
C ALA A 49 12.18 -6.96 -2.80
N ALA A 50 12.46 -5.66 -2.69
CA ALA A 50 13.54 -5.00 -3.42
C ALA A 50 14.93 -5.55 -3.05
N SER A 51 15.13 -5.90 -1.79
CA SER A 51 16.37 -6.50 -1.31
C SER A 51 16.55 -7.93 -1.85
N LEU A 52 15.45 -8.66 -2.07
CA LEU A 52 15.44 -10.03 -2.59
C LEU A 52 15.53 -10.11 -4.12
N GLU A 53 15.22 -9.03 -4.85
CA GLU A 53 15.27 -8.98 -6.32
C GLU A 53 16.66 -9.35 -6.87
N VAL A 54 17.74 -9.04 -6.12
CA VAL A 54 19.12 -9.39 -6.48
C VAL A 54 19.35 -10.91 -6.49
N ILE A 55 18.61 -11.66 -5.67
CA ILE A 55 18.73 -13.11 -5.51
C ILE A 55 17.70 -13.84 -6.37
N MET A 56 16.49 -13.28 -6.45
CA MET A 56 15.35 -13.85 -7.18
C MET A 56 14.72 -12.75 -8.05
N PRO A 57 15.17 -12.62 -9.31
CA PRO A 57 14.64 -11.61 -10.22
C PRO A 57 13.15 -11.88 -10.53
N GLY A 58 12.35 -10.82 -10.52
CA GLY A 58 10.90 -10.84 -10.73
C GLY A 58 10.05 -10.77 -9.45
N ILE A 59 10.65 -10.86 -8.26
CA ILE A 59 9.93 -10.75 -6.98
C ILE A 59 9.33 -9.37 -6.79
N LEU A 60 10.06 -8.32 -7.17
CA LEU A 60 9.60 -6.94 -7.05
C LEU A 60 8.37 -6.67 -7.92
N LEU A 61 8.29 -7.32 -9.09
CA LEU A 61 7.13 -7.22 -9.98
C LEU A 61 5.92 -7.96 -9.38
N ALA A 62 6.15 -9.15 -8.79
CA ALA A 62 5.12 -9.87 -8.06
C ALA A 62 4.58 -9.06 -6.86
N ASP A 63 5.46 -8.43 -6.09
CA ASP A 63 5.06 -7.61 -4.94
C ASP A 63 4.28 -6.36 -5.37
N PHE A 64 4.66 -5.72 -6.48
CA PHE A 64 3.86 -4.64 -7.08
C PHE A 64 2.48 -5.10 -7.55
N THR A 65 2.35 -6.31 -8.10
CA THR A 65 1.03 -6.83 -8.47
C THR A 65 0.17 -7.12 -7.25
N LEU A 66 0.75 -7.68 -6.19
CA LEU A 66 0.06 -7.92 -4.93
C LEU A 66 -0.40 -6.60 -4.30
N ALA A 67 0.47 -5.60 -4.30
CA ALA A 67 0.18 -4.24 -3.88
C ALA A 67 -1.03 -3.64 -4.60
N ALA A 68 -1.05 -3.73 -5.93
CA ALA A 68 -2.16 -3.22 -6.73
C ALA A 68 -3.48 -3.92 -6.40
N VAL A 69 -3.46 -5.25 -6.17
CA VAL A 69 -4.66 -6.00 -5.74
C VAL A 69 -5.13 -5.51 -4.38
N VAL A 70 -4.23 -5.38 -3.40
CA VAL A 70 -4.58 -4.88 -2.05
C VAL A 70 -5.11 -3.44 -2.10
N ALA A 71 -4.52 -2.58 -2.94
CA ALA A 71 -4.99 -1.23 -3.20
C ALA A 71 -6.46 -1.21 -3.61
N VAL A 72 -6.80 -2.00 -4.63
CA VAL A 72 -8.16 -2.10 -5.16
C VAL A 72 -9.12 -2.62 -4.09
N LEU A 73 -8.74 -3.67 -3.34
CA LEU A 73 -9.58 -4.22 -2.28
C LEU A 73 -9.85 -3.20 -1.16
N LEU A 74 -8.84 -2.43 -0.76
CA LEU A 74 -8.99 -1.35 0.21
C LEU A 74 -9.89 -0.23 -0.33
N SER A 75 -9.72 0.16 -1.60
CA SER A 75 -10.59 1.14 -2.25
C SER A 75 -12.05 0.68 -2.30
N VAL A 76 -12.31 -0.58 -2.66
CA VAL A 76 -13.68 -1.13 -2.67
C VAL A 76 -14.29 -1.09 -1.28
N ARG A 77 -13.54 -1.48 -0.26
CA ARG A 77 -14.02 -1.44 1.13
C ARG A 77 -14.34 -0.02 1.57
N TRP A 78 -13.52 0.96 1.20
CA TRP A 78 -13.79 2.37 1.50
C TRP A 78 -15.04 2.89 0.81
N ILE A 79 -15.22 2.58 -0.47
CA ILE A 79 -16.43 2.95 -1.21
C ILE A 79 -17.67 2.35 -0.52
N MET A 80 -17.59 1.10 -0.05
CA MET A 80 -18.68 0.46 0.69
C MET A 80 -18.95 1.11 2.05
N ALA A 81 -17.92 1.61 2.75
CA ALA A 81 -18.11 2.36 3.99
C ALA A 81 -18.83 3.68 3.73
N ILE A 82 -18.41 4.44 2.69
CA ILE A 82 -19.04 5.71 2.30
C ILE A 82 -20.49 5.53 1.85
N ILE A 83 -20.80 4.48 1.09
CA ILE A 83 -22.17 4.20 0.60
C ILE A 83 -23.07 3.63 1.71
N GLY A 84 -22.47 3.03 2.75
CA GLY A 84 -23.19 2.42 3.87
C GLY A 84 -23.74 3.42 4.89
N GLU A 85 -23.26 4.68 4.86
CA GLU A 85 -23.83 5.84 5.57
C GLU A 85 -25.01 6.46 4.80
#